data_AF-A0A838B7Q5-F1
#
_entry.id   AF-A0A838B7Q5-F1
#
_cell.length_a   1.000
_cell.length_b   1.000
_cell.length_c   1.000
_cell.angle_alpha   90.00
_cell.angle_beta   90.00
_cell.angle_gamma   90.00
#
_symmetry.space_group_name_H-M   'P 1'
#
loop_
_entity.id
_entity.type
_entity.pdbx_description
1 polymer ?
#
loop_
_entity_poly.entity_id
_entity_poly.type
_entity_poly.pdbx_seq_one_letter_code
_entity_poly.pdbx_strand_id
1 'polypeptide(L)' 'MAAAKKVLDWRAKRASNAITIDGFSPKGEAVKITGVPVIEAGKKGKGPIVTDKAGNRFELVSI' A
#
# COMPACT_ATOMS: atom_id res chain seq x y z
N MET A 1 8.26 15.83 -4.05
CA MET A 1 7.42 14.61 -4.08
C MET A 1 7.86 13.74 -2.91
N ALA A 2 7.05 13.60 -1.86
CA ALA A 2 7.44 12.85 -0.67
C ALA A 2 7.62 11.36 -1.03
N ALA A 3 8.65 10.71 -0.47
CA ALA A 3 8.87 9.28 -0.65
C ALA A 3 7.67 8.49 -0.10
N ALA A 4 7.15 7.54 -0.88
CA ALA A 4 6.05 6.67 -0.45
C ALA A 4 6.51 5.76 0.70
N LYS A 5 5.69 5.58 1.73
CA LYS A 5 5.99 4.67 2.84
C LYS A 5 5.94 3.23 2.34
N LYS A 6 6.93 2.40 2.67
CA LYS A 6 6.96 1.00 2.23
C LYS A 6 6.06 0.13 3.11
N VAL A 7 5.36 -0.82 2.49
CA VAL A 7 4.58 -1.86 3.16
C VAL A 7 5.08 -3.21 2.67
N LEU A 8 5.63 -4.00 3.59
CA LEU A 8 6.16 -5.34 3.38
C LEU A 8 5.07 -6.40 3.62
N ASP A 9 5.23 -7.59 3.04
CA ASP A 9 4.36 -8.76 3.21
C ASP A 9 2.87 -8.42 3.13
N TRP A 10 2.54 -7.55 2.18
CA TRP A 10 1.22 -6.96 2.09
C TRP A 10 0.21 -7.94 1.50
N ARG A 11 -1.05 -7.79 1.93
CA ARG A 11 -2.20 -8.51 1.41
C ARG A 11 -3.30 -7.51 1.13
N ALA A 12 -3.80 -7.50 -0.10
CA ALA A 12 -4.95 -6.70 -0.48
C ALA A 12 -6.23 -7.53 -0.40
N LYS A 13 -7.25 -6.98 0.28
CA LYS A 13 -8.61 -7.50 0.30
C LYS A 13 -9.56 -6.43 -0.21
N ARG A 14 -10.37 -6.78 -1.22
CA ARG A 14 -11.46 -5.91 -1.67
C ARG A 14 -12.66 -6.10 -0.75
N ALA A 15 -13.21 -5.00 -0.24
CA ALA A 15 -14.44 -4.96 0.53
C ALA A 15 -15.38 -3.96 -0.16
N SER A 16 -16.36 -4.50 -0.91
CA SER A 16 -17.28 -3.70 -1.73
C SER A 16 -16.50 -2.80 -2.70
N ASN A 17 -16.64 -1.48 -2.57
CA ASN A 17 -16.09 -0.48 -3.48
C ASN A 17 -14.67 -0.01 -3.12
N ALA A 18 -14.04 -0.57 -2.09
CA ALA A 18 -12.70 -0.18 -1.67
C ALA A 18 -11.78 -1.38 -1.42
N ILE A 19 -10.48 -1.10 -1.48
CA ILE A 19 -9.43 -2.04 -1.16
C ILE A 19 -8.90 -1.72 0.24
N THR A 20 -8.73 -2.77 1.03
CA THR A 20 -8.02 -2.74 2.31
C THR A 20 -6.72 -3.50 2.13
N ILE A 21 -5.63 -2.96 2.66
CA ILE A 21 -4.31 -3.56 2.57
C ILE A 21 -3.76 -3.72 3.97
N ASP A 22 -3.48 -4.96 4.34
CA ASP A 22 -2.81 -5.30 5.59
C ASP A 22 -1.37 -5.70 5.28
N GLY A 23 -0.40 -5.30 6.08
CA GLY A 23 1.02 -5.64 5.89
C GLY A 23 1.87 -5.14 7.04
N PHE A 24 3.17 -5.00 6.82
CA PHE A 24 4.12 -4.55 7.84
C PHE A 24 4.93 -3.34 7.38
N SER A 25 5.30 -2.46 8.31
CA SER A 25 6.26 -1.39 8.05
C SER A 25 7.68 -1.96 7.95
N PRO A 26 8.66 -1.22 7.41
CA PRO A 26 10.06 -1.63 7.43
C PRO A 26 10.65 -1.82 8.83
N LYS A 27 9.94 -1.34 9.87
CA LYS A 27 10.29 -1.51 11.28
C LYS A 27 9.59 -2.71 11.93
N GLY A 28 8.82 -3.49 11.16
CA GLY A 28 8.09 -4.66 11.65
C GLY A 28 6.73 -4.37 12.30
N GLU A 29 6.25 -3.12 12.23
CA GLU A 29 4.95 -2.75 12.80
C GLU A 29 3.81 -3.15 11.86
N ALA A 30 2.70 -3.68 12.38
CA ALA A 30 1.54 -3.96 11.56
C ALA A 30 0.93 -2.66 10.99
N VAL A 31 0.73 -2.62 9.67
CA VAL A 31 0.15 -1.49 8.94
C VAL A 31 -1.14 -1.94 8.27
N LYS A 32 -2.21 -1.19 8.49
CA LYS A 32 -3.50 -1.39 7.83
C LYS A 32 -3.92 -0.13 7.10
N ILE A 33 -4.04 -0.23 5.78
CA ILE A 33 -4.47 0.85 4.88
C ILE A 33 -5.89 0.53 4.45
N THR A 34 -6.84 1.43 4.71
CA THR A 34 -8.25 1.24 4.35
C THR A 34 -8.70 2.27 3.34
N GLY A 35 -9.74 1.95 2.57
CA GLY A 35 -10.35 2.91 1.67
C GLY A 35 -9.55 3.20 0.39
N VAL A 36 -8.62 2.33 0.02
CA VAL A 36 -7.82 2.48 -1.21
C VAL A 36 -8.74 2.28 -2.43
N PRO A 37 -8.87 3.25 -3.33
CA PRO A 37 -9.75 3.13 -4.50
C PRO A 37 -9.11 2.29 -5.61
N VAL A 38 -7.79 2.39 -5.78
CA VAL A 38 -7.03 1.73 -6.85
C VAL A 38 -5.62 1.40 -6.38
N ILE A 39 -5.06 0.32 -6.94
CA ILE A 39 -3.64 -0.02 -6.83
C ILE A 39 -2.99 0.36 -8.16
N GLU A 40 -2.10 1.35 -8.13
CA GLU A 40 -1.34 1.78 -9.29
C GLU A 40 -0.17 0.81 -9.52
N ALA A 41 0.03 0.36 -10.76
CA ALA A 41 1.17 -0.48 -11.09
C ALA A 41 2.49 0.26 -10.82
N GLY A 42 3.45 -0.45 -10.24
CA GLY A 42 4.80 0.09 -10.01
C GLY A 42 5.53 0.37 -11.32
N LYS A 43 6.48 1.30 -11.30
CA LYS A 43 7.43 1.53 -12.42
C LYS A 43 8.67 0.67 -12.22
N LYS A 44 9.49 0.50 -13.26
CA LYS A 44 10.73 -0.31 -13.27
C LYS A 44 11.51 -0.22 -11.93
N GLY A 45 11.55 -1.31 -11.17
CA GLY A 45 12.26 -1.43 -9.89
C GLY A 45 11.48 -0.97 -8.64
N LYS A 46 10.23 -0.55 -8.78
CA LYS A 46 9.34 -0.15 -7.67
C LYS A 46 8.12 -1.05 -7.62
N GLY A 47 7.67 -1.34 -6.40
CA GLY A 47 6.45 -2.08 -6.16
C GLY A 47 5.19 -1.29 -6.57
N PRO A 48 4.01 -1.94 -6.59
CA PRO A 48 2.75 -1.24 -6.75
C PRO A 48 2.58 -0.10 -5.75
N ILE A 49 1.93 0.99 -6.16
CA ILE A 49 1.70 2.16 -5.30
C ILE A 49 0.21 2.25 -4.98
N VAL A 50 -0.10 2.54 -3.73
CA VAL A 50 -1.47 2.77 -3.27
C VAL A 50 -1.57 4.11 -2.60
N THR A 51 -2.70 4.77 -2.81
CA THR A 51 -3.03 6.04 -2.17
C THR A 51 -4.26 5.82 -1.32
N ASP A 52 -4.18 6.15 -0.03
CA ASP A 52 -5.33 6.09 0.86
C ASP A 52 -6.26 7.29 0.66
N LYS A 53 -7.41 7.30 1.34
CA LYS A 53 -8.36 8.43 1.29
C LYS A 53 -7.79 9.74 1.83
N ALA A 54 -6.76 9.69 2.66
CA ALA A 54 -6.09 10.87 3.22
C ALA A 54 -4.99 11.41 2.30
N GLY A 55 -4.75 10.79 1.14
CA GLY A 55 -3.71 11.19 0.20
C GLY A 55 -2.31 10.68 0.54
N ASN A 56 -2.17 9.78 1.53
CA ASN A 56 -0.90 9.14 1.84
C ASN A 56 -0.58 8.09 0.80
N ARG A 57 0.66 8.11 0.30
CA ARG A 57 1.15 7.15 -0.69
C ARG A 57 1.99 6.07 -0.02
N PHE A 58 1.69 4.83 -0.35
CA PHE A 58 2.40 3.65 0.13
C PHE A 58 2.90 2.82 -1.05
N GLU A 59 4.14 2.36 -0.97
CA GLU A 59 4.73 1.42 -1.92
C GLU A 59 4.61 0.01 -1.34
N LEU A 60 3.90 -0.85 -2.06
CA LEU A 60 3.70 -2.24 -1.71
C LEU A 60 4.90 -3.05 -2.20
N VAL A 61 5.69 -3.56 -1.26
CA VAL A 61 6.88 -4.35 -1.57
C VAL A 61 6.59 -5.80 -1.22
N SER A 62 6.56 -6.66 -2.24
CA SER A 62 6.61 -8.10 -2.03
C SER A 62 8.08 -8.51 -1.94
N ILE A 63 8.49 -9.04 -0.81
CA ILE A 63 9.73 -9.82 -0.68
C ILE A 63 9.43 -11.28 -1.01
#